data_AF-A0A6D1AD77-F1
#
_entry.id   AF-A0A6D1AD77-F1
#
_cell.length_a   1.000
_cell.length_b   1.000
_cell.length_c   1.000
_cell.angle_alpha   90.00
_cell.angle_beta   90.00
_cell.angle_gamma   90.00
#
_symmetry.space_group_name_H-M   'P 1'
#
loop_
_entity.id
_entity.type
_entity.pdbx_description
1 polymer ?
#
loop_
_entity_poly.entity_id
_entity_poly.type
_entity_poly.pdbx_seq_one_letter_code
_entity_poly.pdbx_strand_id
1 'polypeptide(L)' 'KGSQYVSLAYTQRLKEAGLLASTGSTGDSYDNAMAESINGLYKAEVIHRKSWKNRKRRLSTVWQILKFLRE' A
#
# COMPACT_ATOMS: atom_id res chain seq x y z
N LYS A 1 -9.18 -11.05 -2.66
CA LYS A 1 -9.46 -10.07 -1.58
C LYS A 1 -8.79 -10.55 -0.29
N GLY A 2 -8.08 -9.67 0.42
CA GLY A 2 -7.39 -10.05 1.66
C GLY A 2 -8.34 -10.04 2.86
N SER A 3 -8.21 -11.02 3.77
CA SER A 3 -9.05 -11.17 4.98
C SER A 3 -9.06 -9.92 5.87
N GLN A 4 -7.96 -9.17 5.90
CA GLN A 4 -7.85 -7.92 6.65
C GLN A 4 -8.84 -6.85 6.17
N TYR A 5 -9.02 -6.72 4.85
CA TYR A 5 -9.88 -5.69 4.23
C TYR A 5 -11.37 -6.03 4.26
N VAL A 6 -11.72 -7.23 4.73
CA VAL A 6 -13.12 -7.67 4.92
C VAL A 6 -13.43 -7.93 6.40
N SER A 7 -12.50 -7.62 7.29
CA SER A 7 -12.69 -7.80 8.73
C SER A 7 -13.69 -6.81 9.32
N LEU A 8 -14.41 -7.23 10.36
CA LEU A 8 -15.40 -6.38 11.05
C LEU A 8 -14.76 -5.10 11.61
N ALA A 9 -13.57 -5.23 12.19
CA ALA A 9 -12.82 -4.10 12.74
C ALA A 9 -12.47 -3.06 11.67
N TYR A 10 -12.11 -3.50 10.46
CA TYR A 10 -11.81 -2.60 9.35
C TYR A 10 -13.07 -1.86 8.87
N THR A 11 -14.16 -2.58 8.65
CA THR A 11 -15.44 -1.99 8.19
C THR A 11 -16.00 -0.99 9.21
N GLN A 12 -15.89 -1.30 10.51
CA GLN A 12 -16.31 -0.41 11.59
C GLN A 12 -15.50 0.90 11.58
N ARG A 13 -14.18 0.82 11.37
CA ARG A 13 -13.32 2.01 11.27
C ARG A 13 -13.62 2.87 10.05
N LEU A 14 -13.93 2.26 8.92
CA LEU A 14 -14.35 3.01 7.73
C LEU A 14 -15.68 3.74 7.98
N LYS A 15 -16.64 3.08 8.65
CA LYS A 15 -17.92 3.69 9.02
C LYS A 15 -17.72 4.88 9.98
N GLU A 16 -16.87 4.73 10.99
CA GLU A 16 -16.50 5.81 11.92
C GLU A 16 -15.86 7.01 11.21
N ALA A 17 -15.09 6.76 10.16
CA ALA A 17 -14.45 7.78 9.34
C ALA A 17 -15.35 8.35 8.22
N GLY A 18 -16.59 7.86 8.06
CA GLY A 18 -17.50 8.26 6.98
C GLY A 18 -17.05 7.81 5.59
N LEU A 19 -16.22 6.77 5.51
CA LEU A 19 -15.63 6.26 4.27
C LEU A 19 -16.38 5.03 3.78
N LEU A 20 -16.53 4.92 2.46
CA LEU A 20 -17.03 3.72 1.81
C LEU A 20 -15.89 2.72 1.59
N ALA A 21 -16.14 1.46 1.95
CA ALA A 21 -15.22 0.38 1.66
C ALA A 21 -15.29 0.04 0.17
N SER A 22 -14.20 0.26 -0.58
CA SER A 22 -14.02 -0.33 -1.91
C SER A 22 -12.92 -1.39 -1.83
N THR A 23 -13.28 -2.64 -2.10
CA THR A 23 -12.33 -3.78 -2.14
C THR A 23 -12.24 -4.40 -3.54
N GLY A 24 -12.73 -3.67 -4.55
CA GLY A 24 -12.84 -4.09 -5.93
C GLY A 24 -13.94 -5.13 -6.19
N SER A 25 -14.30 -5.35 -7.46
CA SER A 25 -15.19 -6.44 -7.83
C SER A 25 -14.44 -7.78 -7.83
N THR A 26 -15.14 -8.90 -7.60
CA THR A 26 -14.48 -10.21 -7.54
C THR A 26 -14.16 -10.69 -8.95
N GLY A 27 -12.91 -11.05 -9.21
CA GLY A 27 -12.47 -11.51 -10.54
C GLY A 27 -12.06 -10.39 -11.50
N ASP A 28 -12.11 -9.14 -11.05
CA ASP A 28 -11.60 -7.98 -11.77
C ASP A 28 -10.30 -7.49 -11.13
N SER A 29 -9.22 -7.53 -11.90
CA SER A 29 -7.90 -7.10 -11.44
C SER A 29 -7.61 -5.63 -11.72
N TYR A 30 -8.40 -4.96 -12.56
CA TYR A 30 -8.10 -3.59 -12.98
C TYR A 30 -8.14 -2.60 -11.81
N ASP A 31 -9.07 -2.80 -10.86
CA ASP A 31 -9.19 -1.99 -9.64
C ASP A 31 -7.87 -1.92 -8.83
N ASN A 32 -7.05 -2.97 -8.87
CA ASN A 32 -5.80 -3.05 -8.11
C ASN A 32 -4.54 -2.90 -8.97
N ALA A 33 -4.67 -2.98 -10.31
CA ALA A 33 -3.54 -3.08 -11.23
C ALA A 33 -2.56 -1.90 -11.10
N MET A 34 -3.07 -0.69 -10.91
CA MET A 34 -2.23 0.50 -10.71
C MET A 34 -1.45 0.44 -9.39
N ALA A 35 -2.13 0.08 -8.30
CA ALA A 35 -1.51 -0.04 -6.98
C ALA A 35 -0.44 -1.14 -6.96
N GLU A 36 -0.70 -2.28 -7.62
CA GLU A 36 0.28 -3.36 -7.77
C GLU A 36 1.47 -2.96 -8.63
N SER A 37 1.27 -2.21 -9.71
CA SER A 37 2.34 -1.72 -10.57
C SER A 37 3.30 -0.81 -9.80
N ILE A 38 2.77 0.13 -9.02
CA ILE A 38 3.57 1.02 -8.16
C ILE A 38 4.30 0.22 -7.08
N ASN A 39 3.63 -0.72 -6.42
CA ASN A 39 4.25 -1.57 -5.39
C ASN A 39 5.35 -2.47 -5.98
N GLY A 40 5.15 -2.98 -7.20
CA GLY A 40 6.14 -3.75 -7.95
C GLY A 40 7.39 -2.92 -8.23
N LEU A 41 7.22 -1.70 -8.74
CA LEU A 41 8.32 -0.79 -9.02
C LEU A 41 9.09 -0.41 -7.74
N TYR A 42 8.37 -0.13 -6.65
CA TYR A 42 8.97 0.11 -5.34
C TYR A 42 9.81 -1.08 -4.85
N LYS A 43 9.27 -2.31 -4.93
CA LYS A 43 10.01 -3.52 -4.51
C LYS A 43 11.26 -3.71 -5.36
N ALA A 44 11.15 -3.56 -6.68
CA ALA A 44 12.27 -3.70 -7.60
C ALA A 44 13.40 -2.72 -7.26
N GLU A 45 13.11 -1.42 -7.20
CA GLU A 45 14.14 -0.39 -7.05
C GLU A 45 14.65 -0.23 -5.61
N VAL A 46 13.75 -0.30 -4.61
CA VAL A 46 14.08 0.09 -3.24
C VAL A 46 14.45 -1.11 -2.38
N ILE A 47 13.86 -2.28 -2.63
CA ILE A 47 14.10 -3.50 -1.83
C ILE A 47 15.15 -4.39 -2.49
N HIS A 48 14.97 -4.72 -3.79
CA HIS A 48 15.81 -5.72 -4.44
C HIS A 48 17.13 -5.14 -4.99
N ARG A 49 17.11 -3.95 -5.61
CA ARG A 49 18.29 -3.35 -6.22
C ARG A 49 19.21 -2.58 -5.25
N LYS A 50 18.79 -2.40 -4.00
CA LYS A 50 19.52 -1.60 -3.02
C LYS A 50 19.83 -2.37 -1.74
N SER A 51 21.11 -2.47 -1.42
CA SER A 51 21.55 -2.98 -0.12
C SER A 51 21.57 -1.85 0.92
N TRP A 52 20.98 -2.12 2.09
CA TRP A 52 20.80 -1.13 3.16
C TRP A 52 21.74 -1.42 4.32
N LYS A 53 22.55 -0.42 4.71
CA LYS A 53 23.45 -0.53 5.87
C LYS A 53 22.71 -0.81 7.18
N ASN A 54 21.50 -0.29 7.34
CA ASN A 54 20.65 -0.57 8.49
C ASN A 54 19.16 -0.28 8.19
N ARG A 55 18.28 -0.80 9.04
CA ARG A 55 16.83 -0.64 8.93
C ARG A 55 16.39 0.82 8.95
N LYS A 56 17.02 1.67 9.78
CA LYS A 56 16.66 3.09 9.92
C LYS A 56 16.83 3.86 8.60
N ARG A 57 17.93 3.62 7.87
CA ARG A 57 18.14 4.22 6.54
C ARG A 57 17.11 3.76 5.51
N ARG A 58 16.73 2.48 5.56
CA ARG A 58 15.65 1.95 4.69
C ARG A 58 14.35 2.70 4.97
N LEU A 59 13.91 2.73 6.22
CA LEU A 59 12.65 3.38 6.62
C LEU A 59 12.64 4.89 6.32
N SER A 60 13.77 5.58 6.56
CA SER A 60 13.89 7.00 6.23
C SER A 60 13.70 7.27 4.74
N THR A 61 14.21 6.40 3.86
CA THR A 61 14.03 6.56 2.40
C THR A 61 12.58 6.30 1.99
N VAL A 62 11.94 5.28 2.56
CA VAL A 62 10.51 5.01 2.33
C VAL A 62 9.67 6.23 2.73
N TRP A 63 9.98 6.83 3.88
CA TRP A 63 9.26 8.00 4.36
C TRP A 63 9.45 9.22 3.45
N GLN A 64 10.65 9.45 2.92
CA GLN A 64 10.90 10.51 1.94
C GLN A 64 10.12 10.30 0.63
N ILE A 65 10.08 9.06 0.13
CA ILE A 65 9.28 8.71 -1.06
C ILE A 65 7.79 8.99 -0.79
N LEU A 66 7.26 8.56 0.37
CA LEU A 66 5.87 8.81 0.75
C LEU A 66 5.57 10.30 0.95
N LYS A 67 6.53 11.09 1.43
CA LYS A 67 6.39 12.54 1.55
C LYS A 67 6.29 13.18 0.17
N PHE A 68 7.16 12.79 -0.75
CA PHE A 68 7.14 13.29 -2.13
C PHE A 68 5.81 12.99 -2.85
N LEU A 69 5.19 11.84 -2.59
CA LEU A 69 3.89 11.46 -3.17
C LEU A 69 2.68 12.15 -2.52
N ARG A 70 2.87 12.92 -1.43
CA ARG A 70 1.82 13.63 -0.70
C ARG A 70 1.73 15.12 -1.09
N GLU A 71 2.79 15.66 -1.67
CA GLU A 71 2.85 17.01 -2.24
C GLU A 71 2.55 16.97 -3.74
#